data_AF-A0A929YNU8-F1
#
_entry.id   AF-A0A929YNU8-F1
#
_cell.length_a   1.000
_cell.length_b   1.000
_cell.length_c   1.000
_cell.angle_alpha   90.00
_cell.angle_beta   90.00
_cell.angle_gamma   90.00
#
_symmetry.space_group_name_H-M   'P 1'
#
loop_
_entity.id
_entity.type
_entity.pdbx_description
1 polymer ?
#
loop_
_entity_poly.entity_id
_entity_poly.type
_entity_poly.pdbx_seq_one_letter_code
_entity_poly.pdbx_strand_id
1 'polypeptide(L)' 'MMTAAERGIDSCAMEGFSIDKLAEILEELKLIDREKDLPVVMLALGYGNKEPHSQTRRDINEIIKYC' A
#
# COMPACT_ATOMS: atom_id res chain seq x y z
N MET A 1 -1.04 6.74 4.19
CA MET A 1 -1.20 7.59 2.99
C MET A 1 -1.72 8.98 3.33
N MET A 2 -2.91 9.13 3.94
CA MET A 2 -3.47 10.46 4.31
C MET A 2 -2.50 11.36 5.11
N THR A 3 -1.99 10.88 6.25
CA THR A 3 -1.06 11.66 7.09
C THR A 3 0.27 11.99 6.39
N ALA A 4 0.67 11.16 5.42
CA ALA A 4 1.85 11.44 4.60
C ALA A 4 1.55 12.60 3.63
N ALA A 5 0.41 12.56 2.94
CA ALA A 5 -0.04 13.61 2.04
C ALA A 5 -0.23 14.96 2.75
N GLU A 6 -0.80 14.97 3.97
CA GLU A 6 -0.90 16.18 4.82
C GLU A 6 0.47 16.81 5.13
N ARG A 7 1.53 16.02 5.08
CA ARG A 7 2.92 16.44 5.30
C ARG A 7 3.70 16.66 4.00
N GLY A 8 3.04 16.61 2.83
CA GLY A 8 3.69 16.72 1.53
C GLY A 8 4.59 15.54 1.17
N ILE A 9 4.33 14.36 1.75
CA ILE A 9 5.06 13.12 1.47
C ILE A 9 4.22 12.27 0.53
N ASP A 10 4.80 11.88 -0.60
CA ASP A 10 4.21 10.96 -1.55
C ASP A 10 4.22 9.52 -1.01
N SER A 11 3.21 8.75 -1.43
CA SER A 11 3.08 7.38 -0.98
C SER A 11 2.51 6.47 -2.07
N CYS A 12 2.91 5.19 -2.03
CA CYS A 12 2.38 4.15 -2.92
C CYS A 12 2.12 2.88 -2.11
N ALA A 13 0.85 2.44 -2.08
CA ALA A 13 0.47 1.13 -1.54
C ALA A 13 0.79 0.04 -2.57
N MET A 14 1.40 -1.05 -2.13
CA MET A 14 1.89 -2.12 -2.99
C MET A 14 1.42 -3.46 -2.48
N GLU A 15 0.69 -4.19 -3.33
CA GLU A 15 0.22 -5.58 -3.11
C GLU A 15 0.77 -6.56 -4.16
N GLY A 16 1.49 -6.05 -5.17
CA GLY A 16 2.01 -6.82 -6.31
C GLY A 16 3.22 -7.68 -5.99
N PHE A 17 3.20 -8.42 -4.88
CA PHE A 17 4.27 -9.32 -4.43
C PHE A 17 3.70 -10.71 -4.10
N SER A 18 4.57 -11.72 -4.09
CA SER A 18 4.20 -13.05 -3.59
C SER A 18 4.34 -13.07 -2.07
N ILE A 19 3.22 -13.29 -1.37
CA ILE A 19 3.17 -13.34 0.10
C ILE A 19 4.13 -14.42 0.62
N ASP A 20 4.09 -15.64 0.07
CA ASP A 20 4.93 -16.75 0.54
C ASP A 20 6.43 -16.46 0.39
N LYS A 21 6.84 -15.97 -0.79
CA LYS A 21 8.25 -15.65 -1.06
C LYS A 21 8.73 -14.49 -0.19
N LEU A 22 7.88 -13.49 0.02
CA LEU A 22 8.25 -12.35 0.87
C LEU A 22 8.32 -12.77 2.35
N ALA A 23 7.38 -13.59 2.82
CA ALA A 23 7.38 -14.08 4.20
C ALA A 23 8.64 -14.90 4.50
N GLU A 24 9.08 -15.76 3.57
CA GLU A 24 10.34 -16.52 3.67
C GLU A 24 11.54 -15.58 3.84
N ILE A 25 11.69 -14.58 2.97
CA ILE A 25 12.79 -13.60 3.06
C ILE A 25 12.72 -12.81 4.38
N LEU A 26 11.54 -12.40 4.82
CA LEU A 26 11.38 -11.64 6.07
C LEU A 26 11.69 -12.48 7.31
N GLU A 27 11.38 -13.78 7.30
CA GLU A 27 11.76 -14.72 8.36
C GLU A 27 13.28 -14.97 8.37
N GLU A 28 13.91 -15.15 7.21
CA GLU A 28 15.38 -15.28 7.09
C GLU A 28 16.12 -14.06 7.68
N LEU A 29 15.57 -12.87 7.45
CA LEU A 29 16.06 -11.61 8.02
C LEU A 29 15.66 -11.41 9.49
N LYS A 30 14.92 -12.35 10.09
CA LYS A 30 14.42 -12.33 11.47
C LYS A 30 13.53 -11.14 11.79
N LEU A 31 12.76 -10.67 10.81
CA LEU A 31 11.84 -9.54 10.96
C LEU A 31 10.44 -9.99 11.38
N ILE A 32 10.04 -11.21 11.05
CA ILE A 32 8.74 -11.81 11.39
C ILE A 32 8.89 -13.28 11.78
N ASP A 33 7.86 -13.84 12.41
CA ASP A 33 7.65 -15.27 12.62
C ASP A 33 6.50 -15.72 11.70
N ARG A 34 6.80 -16.50 10.66
CA ARG A 34 5.80 -16.80 9.60
C ARG A 34 4.66 -17.70 10.06
N GLU A 35 4.79 -18.37 11.20
CA GLU A 35 3.72 -19.16 11.81
C GLU A 35 2.67 -18.26 12.48
N LYS A 36 3.03 -16.99 12.77
CA LYS A 36 2.17 -16.02 13.45
C LYS A 36 1.80 -14.84 12.56
N ASP A 37 2.72 -14.42 11.70
CA ASP A 37 2.64 -13.18 10.94
C ASP A 37 2.84 -13.43 9.44
N LEU A 38 2.10 -12.69 8.61
CA LEU A 38 2.28 -12.67 7.16
C LEU A 38 2.31 -11.22 6.64
N PRO A 39 3.07 -10.93 5.57
CA PRO A 39 3.03 -9.62 4.94
C PRO A 39 1.68 -9.40 4.25
N VAL A 40 0.99 -8.32 4.63
CA VAL A 40 -0.35 -7.98 4.08
C VAL A 40 -0.24 -6.96 2.96
N VAL A 41 0.51 -5.88 3.18
CA VAL A 41 0.69 -4.78 2.23
C VAL A 41 2.01 -4.09 2.51
N MET A 42 2.62 -3.52 1.48
CA MET A 42 3.79 -2.65 1.63
C MET A 42 3.42 -1.20 1.30
N LEU A 43 4.14 -0.26 1.92
CA LEU A 43 3.94 1.16 1.70
C LEU A 43 5.29 1.83 1.39
N ALA A 44 5.43 2.34 0.17
CA ALA A 44 6.52 3.24 -0.17
C ALA A 44 6.17 4.67 0.28
N LEU A 45 7.15 5.38 0.84
CA LEU A 45 7.04 6.77 1.29
C LEU A 45 8.25 7.54 0.76
N GLY A 46 8.05 8.75 0.26
CA GLY A 46 9.14 9.59 -0.25
C GLY A 46 8.67 10.91 -0.82
N TYR A 47 9.57 11.59 -1.53
CA TYR A 47 9.25 12.81 -2.28
C TYR A 47 9.43 12.51 -3.77
N GLY A 48 8.34 12.55 -4.53
CA GLY A 48 8.31 12.27 -5.94
C GLY A 48 8.80 13.47 -6.76
N ASN A 49 9.34 13.18 -7.94
CA ASN A 49 9.82 14.19 -8.90
C ASN A 49 8.92 14.29 -10.15
N LYS A 50 7.72 13.71 -10.10
CA LYS A 50 6.78 13.67 -11.25
C LYS A 50 5.42 14.19 -10.83
N GLU A 51 4.80 14.96 -11.70
CA GLU A 51 3.41 15.38 -11.55
C GLU A 51 2.48 14.15 -11.50
N PRO A 52 1.55 14.07 -10.53
CA PRO A 52 0.62 12.97 -10.43
C PRO A 52 -0.35 12.96 -11.60
N HIS A 53 -0.77 11.76 -12.01
CA HIS A 53 -1.80 11.61 -13.02
C HIS A 53 -3.18 12.06 -12.48
N SER A 54 -4.02 12.58 -13.37
CA SER A 54 -5.42 12.89 -13.05
C SER A 54 -6.13 11.66 -12.49
N GLN A 55 -6.89 11.85 -11.41
CA GLN A 55 -7.61 10.74 -10.78
C GLN A 55 -8.81 10.31 -11.64
N THR A 56 -8.89 9.00 -11.91
CA THR A 56 -10.05 8.37 -12.55
C THR A 56 -10.77 7.49 -11.54
N ARG A 57 -12.08 7.69 -11.36
CA ARG A 57 -12.94 6.92 -10.44
C ARG A 57 -14.29 6.63 -11.12
N ARG A 58 -15.00 5.61 -10.62
CA ARG A 58 -16.40 5.34 -11.01
C ARG A 58 -17.31 6.50 -10.60
N ASP A 59 -18.47 6.63 -11.27
CA ASP A 59 -19.46 7.66 -10.93
C ASP A 59 -19.96 7.45 -9.49
N ILE A 60 -20.20 8.55 -8.77
CA ILE A 60 -20.58 8.51 -7.36
C ILE A 60 -21.89 7.75 -7.11
N ASN A 61 -22.82 7.80 -8.07
CA ASN A 61 -24.12 7.14 -7.96
C ASN A 61 -24.00 5.62 -8.17
N GLU A 62 -22.90 5.12 -8.73
CA GLU A 62 -22.64 3.68 -8.86
C GLU A 62 -22.10 3.06 -7.56
N ILE A 63 -21.48 3.87 -6.70
CA ILE A 63 -20.75 3.38 -5.52
C ILE A 63 -21.45 3.65 -4.18
N ILE A 64 -22.38 4.61 -4.11
CA ILE A 64 -23.12 4.94 -2.88
C ILE A 64 -24.55 4.39 -2.97
N LYS A 65 -24.99 3.70 -1.91
CA LYS A 65 -26.38 3.30 -1.72
C LYS A 65 -26.85 3.73 -0.34
N TYR A 66 -27.99 4.43 -0.30
CA TYR A 66 -28.69 4.76 0.95
C TYR A 66 -29.72 3.67 1.24
N CYS A 67 -29.67 3.13 2.46
CA CYS A 67 -30.59 2.11 2.98
C CYS A 67 -31.35 2.68 4.17
#